data_AF-A0A1D1VPV5-F1
#
_entry.id   AF-A0A1D1VPV5-F1
#
_cell.length_a   1.000
_cell.length_b   1.000
_cell.length_c   1.000
_cell.angle_alpha   90.00
_cell.angle_beta   90.00
_cell.angle_gamma   90.00
#
_symmetry.space_group_name_H-M   'P 1'
#
loop_
_entity.id
_entity.type
_entity.pdbx_description
1 polymer ?
#
loop_
_entity_poly.entity_id
_entity_poly.type
_entity_poly.pdbx_seq_one_letter_code
_entity_poly.pdbx_strand_id
1 'polypeptide(L)'
;MVFRSSPISFVLPKGRMKTMRGWLEHSLEYIRLAAKLLDRSTVLRNNITALFSKVMHDFDTKIHATDFAYRKRYHDTLQAARRLEHNRQNVMTELKAVENDIHATEKGHEDVLPWKKLCHTRLENRNQRPNNELSMDIAQEGLLLEASNHRHSREGLFQKITELRSRWNDLSEQLHRVELDLDRKQKCLEMDKRAVDLRQGTFLPEAEKDVIDWVVDRGTKVFSMDPDQRYKKHLPKVLV
;
A
#
# COMPACT_ATOMS: atom_id res chain seq x y z
N MET A 1 -98.95 52.02 20.58
CA MET A 1 -97.50 52.19 20.34
C MET A 1 -96.77 51.95 21.65
N VAL A 2 -96.28 50.74 21.91
CA VAL A 2 -95.17 50.50 22.85
C VAL A 2 -94.33 49.37 22.25
N PHE A 3 -93.04 49.63 22.11
CA PHE A 3 -92.07 48.87 21.34
C PHE A 3 -91.69 47.53 21.97
N ARG A 4 -91.29 46.62 21.08
CA ARG A 4 -90.76 45.25 21.25
C ARG A 4 -89.72 45.07 22.37
N SER A 5 -89.68 43.86 22.93
CA SER A 5 -88.47 43.03 22.91
C SER A 5 -88.81 41.55 23.12
N SER A 6 -88.71 40.74 22.06
CA SER A 6 -88.65 39.28 22.23
C SER A 6 -87.35 38.93 22.95
N PRO A 7 -87.37 38.16 24.04
CA PRO A 7 -86.14 37.72 24.67
C PRO A 7 -85.45 36.75 23.73
N ILE A 8 -84.26 37.13 23.25
CA ILE A 8 -83.37 36.23 22.52
C ILE A 8 -83.11 35.04 23.45
N SER A 9 -83.68 33.87 23.15
CA SER A 9 -83.40 32.65 23.89
C SER A 9 -81.97 32.23 23.58
N PHE A 10 -81.04 32.63 24.44
CA PHE A 10 -79.64 32.22 24.36
C PHE A 10 -79.54 30.73 24.73
N VAL A 11 -79.51 29.88 23.71
CA VAL A 11 -79.24 28.44 23.91
C VAL A 11 -77.74 28.28 24.10
N LEU A 12 -77.32 28.25 25.36
CA LEU A 12 -75.98 27.80 25.75
C LEU A 12 -75.76 26.38 25.21
N PRO A 13 -74.69 26.11 24.42
CA PRO A 13 -74.39 24.77 23.95
C PRO A 13 -74.12 23.85 25.16
N LYS A 14 -75.10 22.99 25.48
CA LYS A 14 -75.00 22.04 26.58
C LYS A 14 -73.88 21.05 26.28
N GLY A 15 -72.83 21.07 27.09
CA GLY A 15 -71.73 20.11 27.05
C GLY A 15 -70.33 20.67 26.76
N ARG A 16 -70.18 21.97 26.46
CA ARG A 16 -68.85 22.54 26.11
C ARG A 16 -68.46 23.88 26.75
N MET A 17 -69.30 24.46 27.62
CA MET A 17 -68.95 25.69 28.31
C MET A 17 -68.08 25.39 29.54
N LYS A 18 -66.77 25.66 29.42
CA LYS A 18 -65.88 25.66 30.58
C LYS A 18 -66.17 26.89 31.44
N THR A 19 -66.20 26.73 32.76
CA THR A 19 -66.23 27.86 33.68
C THR A 19 -64.97 28.70 33.48
N MET A 20 -65.02 30.02 33.73
CA MET A 20 -63.85 30.91 33.61
C MET A 20 -62.63 30.36 34.37
N ARG A 21 -62.88 29.78 35.55
CA ARG A 21 -61.86 29.09 36.36
C ARG A 21 -61.30 27.84 35.67
N GLY A 22 -62.15 26.98 35.09
CA GLY A 22 -61.71 25.80 34.36
C GLY A 22 -61.00 26.11 33.04
N TRP A 23 -61.33 27.23 32.38
CA TRP A 23 -60.56 27.74 31.25
C TRP A 23 -59.17 28.22 31.69
N LEU A 24 -59.09 28.99 32.77
CA LEU A 24 -57.82 29.48 33.31
C LEU A 24 -56.90 28.33 33.74
N GLU A 25 -57.42 27.34 34.45
CA GLU A 25 -56.66 26.16 34.90
C GLU A 25 -56.13 25.35 33.70
N HIS A 26 -56.96 25.13 32.69
CA HIS A 26 -56.56 24.47 31.45
C HIS A 26 -55.50 25.27 30.68
N SER A 27 -55.64 26.60 30.59
CA SER A 27 -54.65 27.46 29.96
C SER A 27 -53.30 27.43 30.70
N LEU A 28 -53.31 27.45 32.04
CA LEU A 28 -52.10 27.34 32.85
C LEU A 28 -51.44 25.96 32.71
N GLU A 29 -52.23 24.89 32.65
CA GLU A 29 -51.73 23.54 32.40
C GLU A 29 -51.10 23.42 31.01
N TYR A 30 -51.71 24.00 29.98
CA TYR A 30 -51.15 24.05 28.63
C TYR A 30 -49.84 24.83 28.57
N ILE A 31 -49.73 25.96 29.29
CA ILE A 31 -48.47 26.72 29.39
C ILE A 31 -47.38 25.87 30.04
N ARG A 32 -47.69 25.15 31.13
CA ARG A 32 -46.74 24.23 31.79
C ARG A 32 -46.32 23.09 30.87
N LEU A 33 -47.26 22.52 30.11
CA LEU A 33 -46.96 21.47 29.15
C LEU A 33 -46.11 21.98 27.99
N ALA A 34 -46.41 23.15 27.45
CA ALA A 34 -45.60 23.81 26.42
C ALA A 34 -44.17 24.08 26.91
N ALA A 35 -44.00 24.58 28.14
CA ALA A 35 -42.69 24.78 28.75
C ALA A 35 -41.90 23.46 28.87
N LYS A 36 -42.55 22.38 29.32
CA LYS A 36 -41.93 21.03 29.37
C LYS A 36 -41.54 20.51 27.99
N LEU A 37 -42.35 20.76 26.95
CA LEU A 37 -42.03 20.37 25.58
C LEU A 37 -40.85 21.16 25.02
N LEU A 38 -40.77 22.46 25.31
CA LEU A 38 -39.64 23.30 24.91
C LEU A 38 -38.34 22.83 25.56
N ASP A 39 -38.37 22.51 26.87
CA ASP A 39 -37.22 21.96 27.59
C ASP A 39 -36.78 20.58 27.04
N ARG A 40 -37.74 19.69 26.73
CA ARG A 40 -37.40 18.42 26.05
C ARG A 40 -36.80 18.65 24.66
N SER A 41 -37.29 19.65 23.93
CA SER A 41 -36.78 20.02 22.61
C SER A 41 -35.37 20.59 22.66
N THR A 42 -35.05 21.44 23.64
CA THR A 42 -33.68 21.97 23.82
C THR A 42 -32.72 20.85 24.16
N VAL A 43 -33.08 19.94 25.07
CA VAL A 43 -32.27 18.76 25.41
C VAL A 43 -32.03 17.89 24.18
N LEU A 44 -33.07 17.60 23.40
CA LEU A 44 -32.93 16.81 22.17
C LEU A 44 -31.99 17.48 21.16
N ARG A 45 -32.15 18.78 20.93
CA ARG A 45 -31.27 19.54 20.02
C ARG A 45 -29.83 19.54 20.50
N ASN A 46 -29.59 19.75 21.79
CA ASN A 46 -28.24 19.68 22.37
C ASN A 46 -27.61 18.29 22.19
N ASN A 47 -28.39 17.23 22.41
CA ASN A 47 -27.94 15.86 22.18
C ASN A 47 -27.60 15.61 20.70
N ILE A 48 -28.44 16.08 19.78
CA ILE A 48 -28.19 15.97 18.34
C ILE A 48 -26.90 16.71 17.96
N THR A 49 -26.74 17.96 18.41
CA THR A 49 -25.53 18.75 18.16
C THR A 49 -24.29 18.06 18.71
N ALA A 50 -24.33 17.55 19.94
CA ALA A 50 -23.22 16.82 20.56
C ALA A 50 -22.88 15.53 19.79
N LEU A 51 -23.88 14.78 19.34
CA LEU A 51 -23.69 13.59 18.50
C LEU A 51 -23.02 13.95 17.17
N PHE A 52 -23.46 15.01 16.50
CA PHE A 52 -22.82 15.48 15.27
C PHE A 52 -21.36 15.88 15.50
N SER A 53 -21.07 16.67 16.53
CA SER A 53 -19.69 17.05 16.87
C SER A 53 -18.82 15.81 17.13
N LYS A 54 -19.34 14.81 17.83
CA LYS A 54 -18.64 13.55 18.06
C LYS A 54 -18.37 12.80 16.76
N VAL A 55 -19.39 12.65 15.91
CA VAL A 55 -19.26 11.94 14.62
C VAL A 55 -18.24 12.64 13.72
N MET A 56 -18.25 13.97 13.65
CA MET A 56 -17.25 14.74 12.88
C MET A 56 -15.84 14.53 13.42
N HIS A 57 -15.66 14.60 14.74
CA HIS A 57 -14.37 14.34 15.36
C HIS A 57 -13.88 12.90 15.11
N ASP A 58 -14.77 11.92 15.19
CA ASP A 58 -14.47 10.53 14.87
C ASP A 58 -14.05 10.40 13.40
N PHE A 59 -14.76 11.04 12.46
CA PHE A 59 -14.39 11.06 11.04
C PHE A 59 -13.00 11.66 10.81
N ASP A 60 -12.71 12.84 11.34
CA ASP A 60 -11.40 13.48 11.21
C ASP A 60 -10.28 12.59 11.76
N THR A 61 -10.51 12.00 12.93
CA THR A 61 -9.57 11.06 13.57
C THR A 61 -9.32 9.85 12.67
N LYS A 62 -10.37 9.28 12.07
CA LYS A 62 -10.22 8.14 11.15
C LYS A 62 -9.51 8.53 9.87
N ILE A 63 -9.80 9.70 9.29
CA ILE A 63 -9.10 10.21 8.10
C ILE A 63 -7.61 10.32 8.39
N HIS A 64 -7.23 11.02 9.47
CA HIS A 64 -5.82 11.19 9.85
C HIS A 64 -5.12 9.86 10.15
N ALA A 65 -5.79 8.94 10.85
CA ALA A 65 -5.25 7.61 11.11
C ALA A 65 -5.00 6.82 9.81
N THR A 66 -5.94 6.87 8.86
CA THR A 66 -5.77 6.21 7.56
C THR A 66 -4.66 6.84 6.74
N ASP A 67 -4.59 8.17 6.66
CA ASP A 67 -3.55 8.89 5.92
C ASP A 67 -2.16 8.59 6.49
N PHE A 68 -2.04 8.56 7.82
CA PHE A 68 -0.80 8.14 8.47
C PHE A 68 -0.43 6.71 8.10
N ALA A 69 -1.38 5.78 8.11
CA ALA A 69 -1.14 4.40 7.72
C ALA A 69 -0.68 4.27 6.26
N TYR A 70 -1.28 5.03 5.32
CA TYR A 70 -0.84 5.08 3.92
C TYR A 70 0.59 5.62 3.78
N ARG A 71 0.90 6.76 4.42
CA ARG A 71 2.25 7.35 4.39
C ARG A 71 3.29 6.39 4.95
N LYS A 72 2.97 5.73 6.07
CA LYS A 72 3.83 4.73 6.69
C LYS A 72 4.06 3.55 5.74
N ARG A 73 3.00 2.95 5.18
CA ARG A 73 3.11 1.84 4.22
C ARG A 73 3.91 2.21 2.99
N TYR A 74 3.70 3.41 2.45
CA TYR A 74 4.45 3.93 1.32
C TYR A 74 5.95 4.02 1.64
N HIS A 75 6.29 4.58 2.81
CA HIS A 75 7.68 4.70 3.25
C HIS A 75 8.33 3.33 3.45
N ASP A 76 7.65 2.39 4.13
CA ASP A 76 8.15 1.04 4.38
C ASP A 76 8.36 0.29 3.05
N THR A 77 7.42 0.41 2.11
CA THR A 77 7.52 -0.20 0.77
C THR A 77 8.65 0.41 -0.04
N LEU A 78 8.83 1.73 0.05
CA LEU A 78 9.91 2.45 -0.64
C LEU A 78 11.27 2.04 -0.09
N GLN A 79 11.39 1.89 1.22
CA GLN A 79 12.61 1.41 1.85
C GLN A 79 12.91 -0.03 1.43
N ALA A 80 11.90 -0.90 1.40
CA ALA A 80 12.05 -2.27 0.93
C ALA A 80 12.49 -2.32 -0.54
N ALA A 81 11.89 -1.51 -1.43
CA ALA A 81 12.28 -1.41 -2.83
C ALA A 81 13.74 -0.95 -2.99
N ARG A 82 14.17 0.06 -2.22
CA ARG A 82 15.58 0.53 -2.23
C ARG A 82 16.56 -0.54 -1.76
N ARG A 83 16.19 -1.34 -0.76
CA ARG A 83 17.01 -2.47 -0.30
C ARG A 83 17.12 -3.55 -1.37
N LEU A 84 16.02 -3.86 -2.05
CA LEU A 84 16.01 -4.81 -3.17
C LEU A 84 16.86 -4.30 -4.35
N GLU A 85 16.79 -3.01 -4.65
CA GLU A 85 17.61 -2.38 -5.70
C GLU A 85 19.11 -2.46 -5.37
N HIS A 86 19.48 -2.19 -4.12
CA HIS A 86 20.85 -2.37 -3.66
C HIS A 86 21.31 -3.83 -3.76
N ASN A 87 20.45 -4.77 -3.33
CA ASN A 87 20.74 -6.20 -3.44
C ASN A 87 20.91 -6.63 -4.90
N ARG A 88 20.04 -6.17 -5.80
CA ARG A 88 20.11 -6.40 -7.26
C ARG A 88 21.47 -5.97 -7.80
N GLN A 89 21.92 -4.77 -7.42
CA GLN A 89 23.23 -4.26 -7.85
C GLN A 89 24.38 -5.13 -7.32
N ASN A 90 24.34 -5.55 -6.06
CA ASN A 90 25.37 -6.40 -5.47
C ASN A 90 25.43 -7.77 -6.17
N VAL A 91 24.29 -8.43 -6.39
CA VAL A 91 24.22 -9.70 -7.11
C VAL A 91 24.74 -9.55 -8.54
N MET A 92 24.41 -8.46 -9.24
CA MET A 92 24.95 -8.19 -10.58
C MET A 92 26.48 -8.02 -10.56
N THR A 93 27.05 -7.39 -9.55
CA THR A 93 28.51 -7.26 -9.42
C THR A 93 29.17 -8.60 -9.13
N GLU A 94 28.56 -9.44 -8.29
CA GLU A 94 29.05 -10.79 -8.00
C GLU A 94 28.97 -11.68 -9.24
N LEU A 95 27.89 -11.58 -10.02
CA LEU A 95 27.71 -12.33 -11.26
C LEU A 95 28.83 -12.03 -12.25
N LYS A 96 29.17 -10.74 -12.43
CA LYS A 96 30.30 -10.31 -13.28
C LYS A 96 31.64 -10.81 -12.76
N ALA A 97 31.84 -10.83 -11.44
CA ALA A 97 33.06 -11.37 -10.85
C ALA A 97 33.19 -12.88 -11.15
N VAL A 98 32.12 -13.65 -10.94
CA VAL A 98 32.10 -15.09 -11.25
C VAL A 98 32.28 -15.35 -12.74
N GLU A 99 31.71 -14.53 -13.62
CA GLU A 99 31.92 -14.63 -15.07
C GLU A 99 33.39 -14.42 -15.46
N ASN A 100 34.05 -13.43 -14.87
CA ASN A 100 35.49 -13.22 -15.06
C ASN A 100 36.31 -14.41 -14.52
N ASP A 101 35.94 -14.96 -13.37
CA ASP A 101 36.60 -16.13 -12.78
C ASP A 101 36.45 -17.38 -13.67
N ILE A 102 35.28 -17.58 -14.27
CA ILE A 102 35.03 -18.65 -15.25
C ILE A 102 35.98 -18.48 -16.43
N HIS A 103 36.02 -17.30 -17.05
CA HIS A 103 36.90 -17.03 -18.18
C HIS A 103 38.39 -17.19 -17.86
N ALA A 104 38.82 -16.72 -16.68
CA ALA A 104 40.20 -16.89 -16.23
C ALA A 104 40.55 -18.36 -16.02
N THR A 105 39.64 -19.16 -15.46
CA THR A 105 39.85 -20.59 -15.21
C THR A 105 39.81 -21.40 -16.51
N GLU A 106 38.92 -21.04 -17.45
CA GLU A 106 38.85 -21.64 -18.79
C GLU A 106 40.14 -21.39 -19.57
N LYS A 107 40.66 -20.16 -19.54
CA LYS A 107 41.96 -19.83 -20.12
C LYS A 107 43.08 -20.64 -19.49
N GLY A 108 43.12 -20.74 -18.16
CA GLY A 108 44.09 -21.58 -17.46
C GLY A 108 44.00 -23.06 -17.85
N HIS A 109 42.78 -23.57 -18.10
CA HIS A 109 42.58 -24.93 -18.61
C HIS A 109 43.10 -25.10 -20.05
N GLU A 110 42.92 -24.11 -20.92
CA GLU A 110 43.49 -24.09 -22.27
C GLU A 110 45.02 -24.02 -22.25
N ASP A 111 45.59 -23.22 -21.35
CA ASP A 111 47.04 -23.02 -21.19
C ASP A 111 47.76 -24.31 -20.77
N VAL A 112 47.09 -25.27 -20.14
CA VAL A 112 47.65 -26.60 -19.79
C VAL A 112 47.79 -27.52 -21.03
N LEU A 113 46.99 -27.30 -22.08
CA LEU A 113 46.95 -28.19 -23.25
C LEU A 113 48.30 -28.29 -24.00
N PRO A 114 49.02 -27.20 -24.31
CA PRO A 114 50.31 -27.27 -24.99
C PRO A 114 51.36 -28.04 -24.19
N TRP A 115 51.46 -27.82 -22.88
CA TRP A 115 52.42 -28.51 -22.01
C TRP A 115 52.13 -30.00 -21.93
N LYS A 116 50.84 -30.35 -21.80
CA LYS A 116 50.40 -31.75 -21.85
C LYS A 116 50.76 -32.40 -23.19
N LYS A 117 50.50 -31.74 -24.32
CA LYS A 117 50.85 -32.26 -25.66
C LYS A 117 52.37 -32.49 -25.76
N LEU A 118 53.17 -31.51 -25.35
CA LEU A 118 54.62 -31.61 -25.35
C LEU A 118 55.12 -32.79 -24.50
N CYS A 119 54.58 -32.96 -23.29
CA CYS A 119 54.89 -34.07 -22.41
C CYS A 119 54.56 -35.43 -23.07
N HIS A 120 53.38 -35.56 -23.68
CA HIS A 120 52.98 -36.78 -24.39
C HIS A 120 53.84 -37.07 -25.61
N THR A 121 54.14 -36.08 -26.46
CA THR A 121 55.03 -36.26 -27.61
C THR A 121 56.43 -36.67 -27.18
N ARG A 122 56.96 -36.10 -26.08
CA ARG A 122 58.25 -36.52 -25.51
C ARG A 122 58.20 -37.97 -25.01
N LEU A 123 57.12 -38.37 -24.36
CA LEU A 123 56.93 -39.73 -23.87
C LEU A 123 56.83 -40.73 -25.03
N GLU A 124 56.10 -40.36 -26.09
CA GLU A 124 55.95 -41.16 -27.31
C GLU A 124 57.29 -41.38 -28.01
N ASN A 125 58.08 -40.32 -28.22
CA ASN A 125 59.42 -40.42 -28.81
C ASN A 125 60.35 -41.36 -28.01
N ARG A 126 60.20 -41.39 -26.67
CA ARG A 126 60.99 -42.28 -25.81
C ARG A 126 60.50 -43.72 -25.85
N ASN A 127 59.20 -43.94 -26.03
CA ASN A 127 58.61 -45.27 -26.20
C ASN A 127 58.93 -45.92 -27.56
N GLN A 128 59.39 -45.14 -28.55
CA GLN A 128 59.80 -45.64 -29.87
C GLN A 128 61.24 -46.19 -29.93
N ARG A 129 61.99 -46.17 -28.82
CA ARG A 129 63.36 -46.67 -28.77
C ARG A 129 63.41 -48.19 -29.00
N PRO A 130 64.31 -48.70 -29.86
CA PRO A 130 64.38 -50.13 -30.16
C PRO A 130 65.04 -50.95 -29.04
N ASN A 131 64.57 -52.19 -28.87
CA ASN A 131 65.20 -53.25 -28.07
C ASN A 131 65.57 -52.81 -26.64
N ASN A 132 66.85 -52.91 -26.28
CA ASN A 132 67.37 -52.70 -24.92
C ASN A 132 67.52 -51.21 -24.54
N GLU A 133 67.32 -50.28 -25.48
CA GLU A 133 67.35 -48.84 -25.19
C GLU A 133 66.02 -48.32 -24.61
N LEU A 134 64.96 -49.13 -24.69
CA LEU A 134 63.72 -48.89 -23.96
C LEU A 134 63.95 -49.17 -22.47
N SER A 135 64.45 -48.16 -21.78
CA SER A 135 64.78 -48.20 -20.36
C SER A 135 63.88 -47.26 -19.56
N MET A 136 63.53 -47.70 -18.34
CA MET A 136 62.87 -46.87 -17.34
C MET A 136 63.94 -46.08 -16.58
N ASP A 137 64.43 -45.03 -17.22
CA ASP A 137 65.39 -44.10 -16.60
C ASP A 137 64.66 -42.98 -15.84
N ILE A 138 65.44 -42.17 -15.12
CA ILE A 138 64.95 -41.04 -14.32
C ILE A 138 64.13 -40.05 -15.17
N ALA A 139 64.51 -39.86 -16.45
CA ALA A 139 63.81 -38.97 -17.36
C ALA A 139 62.42 -39.52 -17.76
N GLN A 140 62.30 -40.84 -17.97
CA GLN A 140 61.02 -41.50 -18.25
C GLN A 140 60.08 -41.40 -17.05
N GLU A 141 60.57 -41.67 -15.84
CA GLU A 141 59.79 -41.54 -14.60
C GLU A 141 59.32 -40.10 -14.37
N GLY A 142 60.21 -39.12 -14.58
CA GLY A 142 59.89 -37.70 -14.46
C GLY A 142 58.78 -37.28 -15.43
N LEU A 143 58.81 -37.72 -16.69
CA LEU A 143 57.77 -37.43 -17.67
C LEU A 143 56.43 -38.12 -17.34
N LEU A 144 56.45 -39.34 -16.79
CA LEU A 144 55.23 -40.02 -16.34
C LEU A 144 54.58 -39.27 -15.17
N LEU A 145 55.39 -38.82 -14.20
CA LEU A 145 54.93 -37.99 -13.10
C LEU A 145 54.37 -36.66 -13.60
N GLU A 146 55.06 -36.00 -14.52
CA GLU A 146 54.61 -34.74 -15.11
C GLU A 146 53.27 -34.92 -15.87
N ALA A 147 53.13 -35.98 -16.66
CA ALA A 147 51.88 -36.31 -17.35
C ALA A 147 50.72 -36.57 -16.36
N SER A 148 51.01 -37.25 -15.25
CA SER A 148 50.05 -37.44 -14.15
C SER A 148 49.66 -36.10 -13.52
N ASN A 149 50.63 -35.22 -13.23
CA ASN A 149 50.36 -33.90 -12.67
C ASN A 149 49.52 -33.04 -13.61
N HIS A 150 49.83 -33.01 -14.91
CA HIS A 150 49.02 -32.32 -15.92
C HIS A 150 47.59 -32.87 -15.97
N ARG A 151 47.39 -34.19 -15.79
CA ARG A 151 46.06 -34.80 -15.70
C ARG A 151 45.29 -34.29 -14.46
N HIS A 152 45.90 -34.36 -13.28
CA HIS A 152 45.27 -33.91 -12.04
C HIS A 152 44.96 -32.41 -12.07
N SER A 153 45.88 -31.57 -12.55
CA SER A 153 45.65 -30.13 -12.72
C SER A 153 44.47 -29.86 -13.65
N ARG A 154 44.36 -30.59 -14.76
CA ARG A 154 43.23 -30.45 -15.70
C ARG A 154 41.91 -30.84 -15.06
N GLU A 155 41.87 -31.96 -14.34
CA GLU A 155 40.68 -32.43 -13.63
C GLU A 155 40.25 -31.42 -12.56
N GLY A 156 41.18 -30.87 -11.79
CA GLY A 156 40.91 -29.83 -10.80
C GLY A 156 40.37 -28.54 -11.42
N LEU A 157 40.96 -28.07 -12.52
CA LEU A 157 40.46 -26.88 -13.25
C LEU A 157 39.07 -27.13 -13.83
N PHE A 158 38.80 -28.31 -14.37
CA PHE A 158 37.48 -28.66 -14.88
C PHE A 158 36.42 -28.69 -13.77
N GLN A 159 36.74 -29.32 -12.64
CA GLN A 159 35.86 -29.30 -11.45
C GLN A 159 35.59 -27.86 -11.02
N LYS A 160 36.63 -27.01 -10.99
CA LYS A 160 36.46 -25.60 -10.63
C LYS A 160 35.53 -24.85 -11.58
N ILE A 161 35.64 -25.08 -12.89
CA ILE A 161 34.74 -24.50 -13.89
C ILE A 161 33.29 -24.96 -13.62
N THR A 162 33.07 -26.24 -13.33
CA THR A 162 31.72 -26.75 -13.04
C THR A 162 31.12 -26.13 -11.77
N GLU A 163 31.92 -25.96 -10.71
CA GLU A 163 31.50 -25.28 -9.49
C GLU A 163 31.14 -23.81 -9.74
N LEU A 164 31.99 -23.09 -10.47
CA LEU A 164 31.75 -21.67 -10.79
C LEU A 164 30.50 -21.49 -11.66
N ARG A 165 30.27 -22.38 -12.63
CA ARG A 165 29.05 -22.37 -13.46
C ARG A 165 27.80 -22.67 -12.65
N SER A 166 27.87 -23.62 -11.71
CA SER A 166 26.77 -23.87 -10.77
C SER A 166 26.46 -22.63 -9.94
N ARG A 167 27.49 -22.00 -9.36
CA ARG A 167 27.34 -20.76 -8.59
C ARG A 167 26.76 -19.62 -9.43
N TRP A 168 27.17 -19.50 -10.68
CA TRP A 168 26.62 -18.50 -11.60
C TRP A 168 25.12 -18.72 -11.85
N ASN A 169 24.70 -19.97 -12.06
CA ASN A 169 23.27 -20.31 -12.22
C ASN A 169 22.47 -19.95 -10.95
N ASP A 170 22.99 -20.27 -9.77
CA ASP A 170 22.33 -19.95 -8.49
C ASP A 170 22.17 -18.44 -8.30
N LEU A 171 23.23 -17.67 -8.59
CA LEU A 171 23.18 -16.20 -8.55
C LEU A 171 22.22 -15.61 -9.59
N SER A 172 22.15 -16.20 -10.78
CA SER A 172 21.22 -15.79 -11.84
C SER A 172 19.77 -16.02 -11.41
N GLU A 173 19.47 -17.17 -10.79
CA GLU A 173 18.14 -17.44 -10.24
C GLU A 173 17.79 -16.46 -9.11
N GLN A 174 18.74 -16.19 -8.22
CA GLN A 174 18.56 -15.20 -7.15
C GLN A 174 18.28 -13.80 -7.72
N LEU A 175 19.00 -13.38 -8.75
CA LEU A 175 18.77 -12.11 -9.42
C LEU A 175 17.34 -12.03 -9.98
N HIS A 176 16.89 -13.08 -10.67
CA HIS A 176 15.54 -13.13 -11.23
C HIS A 176 14.46 -12.99 -10.14
N ARG A 177 14.63 -13.67 -9.00
CA ARG A 177 13.71 -13.56 -7.85
C ARG A 177 13.68 -12.13 -7.29
N VAL A 178 14.84 -11.49 -7.16
CA VAL A 178 14.95 -10.11 -6.67
C VAL A 178 14.29 -9.12 -7.62
N GLU A 179 14.45 -9.29 -8.93
CA GLU A 179 13.82 -8.45 -9.95
C GLU A 179 12.30 -8.57 -9.93
N LEU A 180 11.78 -9.80 -9.79
CA LEU A 180 10.34 -10.04 -9.68
C LEU A 180 9.75 -9.36 -8.43
N ASP A 181 10.45 -9.47 -7.29
CA ASP A 181 10.02 -8.83 -6.06
C ASP A 181 10.13 -7.30 -6.13
N LEU A 182 11.14 -6.77 -6.81
CA LEU A 182 11.27 -5.33 -7.07
C LEU A 182 10.09 -4.81 -7.89
N ASP A 183 9.73 -5.49 -8.99
CA ASP A 183 8.58 -5.13 -9.84
C ASP A 183 7.27 -5.13 -9.03
N ARG A 184 7.06 -6.15 -8.17
CA ARG A 184 5.92 -6.19 -7.25
C ARG A 184 5.91 -4.98 -6.31
N LYS A 185 7.05 -4.62 -5.71
CA LYS A 185 7.14 -3.44 -4.83
C LYS A 185 6.91 -2.13 -5.58
N GLN A 186 7.38 -2.00 -6.81
CA GLN A 186 7.12 -0.84 -7.66
C GLN A 186 5.63 -0.69 -7.97
N LYS A 187 4.94 -1.78 -8.32
CA LYS A 187 3.48 -1.80 -8.50
C LYS A 187 2.74 -1.42 -7.23
N CYS A 188 3.16 -1.94 -6.07
CA CYS A 188 2.58 -1.52 -4.78
C CYS A 188 2.76 -0.02 -4.52
N LEU A 189 3.94 0.55 -4.79
CA LEU A 189 4.19 1.98 -4.65
C LEU A 189 3.31 2.84 -5.56
N GLU A 190 3.10 2.39 -6.79
CA GLU A 190 2.24 3.07 -7.74
C GLU A 190 0.78 3.07 -7.27
N MET A 191 0.28 1.91 -6.81
CA MET A 191 -1.06 1.80 -6.24
C MET A 191 -1.23 2.69 -5.00
N ASP A 192 -0.23 2.71 -4.12
CA ASP A 192 -0.23 3.55 -2.91
C ASP A 192 -0.24 5.04 -3.25
N LYS A 193 0.54 5.45 -4.26
CA LYS A 193 0.55 6.82 -4.76
C LYS A 193 -0.83 7.23 -5.29
N ARG A 194 -1.43 6.41 -6.15
CA ARG A 194 -2.78 6.67 -6.69
C ARG A 194 -3.84 6.76 -5.58
N ALA A 195 -3.74 5.91 -4.55
CA ALA A 195 -4.67 5.94 -3.41
C ALA A 195 -4.56 7.25 -2.61
N VAL A 196 -3.36 7.79 -2.47
CA VAL A 196 -3.14 9.10 -1.83
C VAL A 196 -3.67 10.23 -2.72
N ASP A 197 -3.42 10.20 -4.03
CA ASP A 197 -3.89 11.21 -4.99
C ASP A 197 -5.43 11.29 -5.01
N LEU A 198 -6.11 10.12 -4.99
CA LEU A 198 -7.57 10.02 -4.87
C LEU A 198 -8.08 10.71 -3.59
N ARG A 199 -7.42 10.50 -2.45
CA ARG A 199 -7.83 11.09 -1.16
C ARG A 199 -7.57 12.59 -1.08
N GLN A 200 -6.55 13.08 -1.77
CA GLN A 200 -6.24 14.51 -1.83
C GLN A 200 -7.14 15.26 -2.82
N GLY A 201 -8.04 14.57 -3.53
CA GLY A 201 -8.93 15.18 -4.52
C GLY A 201 -8.18 15.71 -5.75
N THR A 202 -6.91 15.32 -5.93
CA THR A 202 -6.13 15.66 -7.12
C THR A 202 -6.51 14.75 -8.30
N PHE A 203 -7.12 13.60 -8.03
CA PHE A 203 -7.63 12.65 -9.01
C PHE A 203 -9.16 12.48 -8.90
N LEU A 204 -9.93 13.56 -9.11
CA LEU A 204 -11.38 13.47 -9.30
C LEU A 204 -11.72 14.04 -10.68
N PRO A 205 -12.53 13.36 -11.51
CA PRO A 205 -13.13 13.97 -12.68
C PRO A 205 -13.90 15.23 -12.25
N GLU A 206 -13.79 16.33 -12.99
CA GLU A 206 -14.35 17.66 -12.63
C GLU A 206 -15.80 17.58 -12.13
N ALA A 207 -16.61 16.70 -12.73
CA ALA A 207 -18.03 16.50 -12.40
C ALA A 207 -18.30 16.01 -10.96
N GLU A 208 -17.38 15.27 -10.33
CA GLU A 208 -17.54 14.76 -8.97
C GLU A 208 -17.09 15.77 -7.91
N LYS A 209 -16.16 16.67 -8.28
CA LYS A 209 -15.68 17.77 -7.43
C LYS A 209 -16.82 18.76 -7.09
N ASP A 210 -17.60 19.16 -8.09
CA ASP A 210 -18.69 20.12 -7.94
C ASP A 210 -19.78 19.64 -6.96
N VAL A 211 -20.08 18.35 -6.98
CA VAL A 211 -21.09 17.75 -6.09
C VAL A 211 -20.60 17.73 -4.65
N ILE A 212 -19.34 17.37 -4.43
CA ILE A 212 -18.73 17.31 -3.10
C ILE A 212 -18.59 18.72 -2.52
N ASP A 213 -18.11 19.69 -3.30
CA ASP A 213 -17.99 21.08 -2.86
C ASP A 213 -19.35 21.69 -2.52
N TRP A 214 -20.40 21.36 -3.28
CA TRP A 214 -21.77 21.78 -2.97
C TRP A 214 -22.30 21.17 -1.66
N VAL A 215 -22.03 19.89 -1.39
CA VAL A 215 -22.41 19.21 -0.13
C VAL A 215 -21.65 19.78 1.06
N VAL A 216 -20.36 20.03 0.90
CA VAL A 216 -19.48 20.58 1.94
C VAL A 216 -19.82 22.04 2.24
N ASP A 217 -20.07 22.89 1.23
CA ASP A 217 -20.49 24.29 1.40
C ASP A 217 -21.87 24.41 2.06
N ARG A 218 -22.83 23.54 1.70
CA ARG A 218 -24.12 23.45 2.43
C ARG A 218 -23.93 23.00 3.85
N GLY A 219 -23.13 21.96 4.10
CA GLY A 219 -22.82 21.48 5.43
C GLY A 219 -22.26 22.62 6.28
N THR A 220 -21.10 23.14 5.90
CA THR A 220 -20.38 24.20 6.64
C THR A 220 -21.22 25.46 6.89
N LYS A 221 -22.01 25.95 5.92
CA LYS A 221 -22.94 27.08 6.15
C LYS A 221 -24.10 26.76 7.09
N VAL A 222 -24.59 25.52 7.07
CA VAL A 222 -25.67 25.08 7.96
C VAL A 222 -25.15 24.85 9.40
N PHE A 223 -23.86 24.58 9.58
CA PHE A 223 -23.20 24.36 10.88
C PHE A 223 -22.67 25.63 11.55
N SER A 224 -22.38 26.72 10.82
CA SER A 224 -21.92 27.99 11.40
C SER A 224 -23.06 28.91 11.90
N MET A 225 -24.32 28.54 11.64
CA MET A 225 -25.50 29.30 12.05
C MET A 225 -26.05 28.81 13.39
N ASP A 226 -26.55 29.74 14.19
CA ASP A 226 -27.25 29.49 15.46
C ASP A 226 -28.41 28.47 15.26
N PRO A 227 -28.61 27.44 16.11
CA PRO A 227 -29.59 26.38 15.87
C PRO A 227 -31.03 26.89 15.63
N ASP A 228 -31.39 28.03 16.22
CA ASP A 228 -32.70 28.68 16.03
C ASP A 228 -32.79 29.48 14.71
N GLN A 229 -31.66 29.83 14.10
CA GLN A 229 -31.59 30.45 12.77
C GLN A 229 -31.60 29.43 11.64
N ARG A 230 -31.21 28.17 11.91
CA ARG A 230 -31.19 27.05 10.95
C ARG A 230 -32.58 26.76 10.35
N TYR A 231 -33.65 26.95 11.13
CA TYR A 231 -35.03 26.68 10.72
C TYR A 231 -35.79 27.91 10.21
N LYS A 232 -35.15 29.09 10.16
CA LYS A 232 -35.79 30.35 9.74
C LYS A 232 -35.69 30.66 8.24
N LYS A 233 -35.08 29.78 7.43
CA LYS A 233 -34.95 30.01 5.98
C LYS A 233 -35.82 29.08 5.14
N HIS A 234 -36.87 29.70 4.62
CA HIS A 234 -37.69 29.35 3.46
C HIS A 234 -38.61 28.13 3.63
N LEU A 235 -39.85 28.41 4.04
CA LEU A 235 -40.98 27.57 3.60
C LEU A 235 -40.86 27.42 2.07
N PRO A 236 -40.89 26.20 1.52
CA PRO A 236 -40.92 26.04 0.07
C PRO A 236 -42.12 26.83 -0.44
N LYS A 237 -41.90 27.72 -1.41
CA LYS A 237 -43.01 28.33 -2.14
C LYS A 237 -43.77 27.17 -2.75
N VAL A 238 -44.95 26.88 -2.21
CA VAL A 238 -45.90 25.96 -2.83
C VAL A 238 -46.13 26.53 -4.23
N LEU A 239 -45.78 25.75 -5.25
CA LEU A 239 -46.09 26.07 -6.64
C LEU A 239 -47.61 26.17 -6.72
N VAL A 240 -48.11 27.41 -6.88
CA VAL A 240 -49.46 27.68 -7.37
C VAL A 240 -49.41 27.61 -8.88
#